data_AF-A0AA47MZB9-F1
#
_entry.id   AF-A0AA47MZB9-F1
#
_cell.length_a   1.000
_cell.length_b   1.000
_cell.length_c   1.000
_cell.angle_alpha   90.00
_cell.angle_beta   90.00
_cell.angle_gamma   90.00
#
_symmetry.space_group_name_H-M   'P 1'
#
loop_
_entity.id
_entity.type
_entity.pdbx_description
1 polymer ?
#
loop_
_entity_poly.entity_id
_entity_poly.type
_entity_poly.pdbx_seq_one_letter_code
_entity_poly.pdbx_strand_id
1 'polypeptide(L)'
;MRPQEKQEESHTLTQPKITAAFERHRKYDSNSNEAKKLNRAVAEFLCMDQVPIYTVETYGFRQMLEQLNPKYQLPSRNYFMYTEIPRIYTETRELTTQHLKETILCLHN
;
A
#
# COMPACT_ATOMS: atom_id res chain seq x y z
N MET A 1 -40.43 -32.18 -29.75
CA MET A 1 -39.31 -31.55 -29.01
C MET A 1 -38.26 -31.11 -30.03
N ARG A 2 -38.01 -29.79 -30.16
CA ARG A 2 -36.90 -29.27 -30.97
C ARG A 2 -35.60 -29.40 -30.17
N PRO A 3 -34.50 -29.92 -30.73
CA PRO A 3 -33.19 -29.77 -30.13
C PRO A 3 -32.81 -28.28 -30.10
N GLN A 4 -32.40 -27.77 -28.95
CA GLN A 4 -31.88 -26.41 -28.82
C GLN A 4 -30.45 -26.38 -29.37
N GLU A 5 -30.21 -25.46 -30.31
CA GLU A 5 -28.89 -25.11 -30.83
C GLU A 5 -27.99 -24.63 -29.69
N LYS A 6 -26.86 -25.31 -29.50
CA LYS A 6 -25.82 -24.92 -28.54
C LYS A 6 -25.02 -23.79 -29.18
N GLN A 7 -25.20 -22.56 -28.71
CA GLN A 7 -24.38 -21.42 -29.12
C GLN A 7 -22.94 -21.65 -28.64
N GLU A 8 -22.04 -21.96 -29.57
CA GLU A 8 -20.60 -21.91 -29.35
C GLU A 8 -20.16 -20.45 -29.29
N GLU A 9 -19.95 -19.94 -28.08
CA GLU A 9 -19.26 -18.66 -27.89
C GLU A 9 -17.81 -18.81 -28.38
N SER A 10 -17.50 -18.14 -29.49
CA SER A 10 -16.14 -18.01 -30.00
C SER A 10 -15.33 -17.12 -29.05
N HIS A 11 -14.69 -17.73 -28.06
CA HIS A 11 -13.62 -17.06 -27.31
C HIS A 11 -12.50 -16.70 -28.28
N THR A 12 -12.53 -15.48 -28.81
CA THR A 12 -11.44 -14.91 -29.60
C THR A 12 -10.24 -14.70 -28.68
N LEU A 13 -9.35 -15.70 -28.66
CA LEU A 13 -8.05 -15.61 -28.00
C LEU A 13 -7.20 -14.59 -28.77
N THR A 14 -7.37 -13.32 -28.43
CA THR A 14 -6.60 -12.23 -29.02
C THR A 14 -5.23 -12.20 -28.35
N GLN A 15 -4.16 -12.37 -29.12
CA GLN A 15 -2.80 -12.31 -28.60
C GLN A 15 -2.55 -10.91 -28.01
N PRO A 16 -2.23 -10.78 -26.72
CA PRO A 16 -1.85 -9.51 -26.16
C PRO A 16 -0.51 -9.05 -26.76
N LYS A 17 -0.38 -7.75 -26.99
CA LYS A 17 0.89 -7.17 -27.44
C LYS A 17 1.96 -7.40 -26.37
N ILE A 18 3.20 -7.58 -26.82
CA ILE A 18 4.37 -7.72 -25.94
C ILE A 18 4.45 -6.57 -24.93
N THR A 19 4.13 -5.34 -25.34
CA THR A 19 4.08 -4.16 -24.45
C THR A 19 3.10 -4.32 -23.29
N ALA A 20 1.92 -4.89 -23.55
CA ALA A 20 0.91 -5.12 -22.52
C ALA A 20 1.38 -6.15 -21.47
N ALA A 21 2.20 -7.12 -21.87
CA ALA A 21 2.81 -8.07 -20.93
C ALA A 21 3.80 -7.37 -19.97
N PHE A 22 4.61 -6.44 -20.49
CA PHE A 22 5.53 -5.65 -19.68
C PHE A 22 4.81 -4.68 -18.74
N GLU A 23 3.74 -4.02 -19.20
CA GLU A 23 2.94 -3.12 -18.37
C GLU A 23 2.26 -3.82 -17.20
N ARG A 24 1.86 -5.09 -17.37
CA ARG A 24 1.27 -5.90 -16.30
C ARG A 24 2.23 -6.14 -15.14
N HIS A 25 3.53 -6.27 -15.42
CA HIS A 25 4.58 -6.53 -14.43
C HIS A 25 5.28 -5.26 -13.96
N ARG A 26 4.88 -4.09 -14.47
CA ARG A 26 5.48 -2.82 -14.09
C ARG A 26 5.11 -2.48 -12.64
N LYS A 27 6.12 -2.42 -11.78
CA LYS A 27 5.99 -1.90 -10.42
C LYS A 27 5.61 -0.41 -10.45
N TYR A 28 4.96 0.07 -9.39
CA TYR A 28 4.68 1.49 -9.24
C TYR A 28 5.97 2.31 -9.20
N ASP A 29 5.91 3.51 -9.75
CA ASP A 29 6.98 4.48 -9.55
C ASP A 29 7.08 4.85 -8.06
N SER A 30 8.30 4.97 -7.54
CA SER A 30 8.55 5.30 -6.13
C SER A 30 7.89 6.61 -5.68
N ASN A 31 7.69 7.57 -6.57
CA ASN A 31 7.06 8.85 -6.30
C ASN A 31 5.55 8.87 -6.58
N SER A 32 5.00 7.78 -7.10
CA SER A 32 3.57 7.67 -7.37
C SER A 32 2.74 7.75 -6.08
N ASN A 33 1.52 8.27 -6.20
CA ASN A 33 0.59 8.35 -5.08
C ASN A 33 0.25 6.94 -4.54
N GLU A 34 0.15 5.94 -5.42
CA GLU A 34 -0.11 4.55 -5.01
C GLU A 34 1.04 3.98 -4.16
N ALA A 35 2.30 4.16 -4.58
CA ALA A 35 3.44 3.71 -3.79
C ALA A 35 3.50 4.41 -2.41
N LYS A 36 3.28 5.73 -2.37
CA LYS A 36 3.25 6.49 -1.11
C LYS A 36 2.14 6.05 -0.18
N LYS A 37 0.94 5.79 -0.72
CA LYS A 37 -0.21 5.28 0.05
C LYS A 37 0.09 3.92 0.67
N LEU A 38 0.71 3.01 -0.09
CA LEU A 38 1.08 1.68 0.41
C LEU A 38 2.22 1.75 1.43
N ASN A 39 3.22 2.61 1.22
CA ASN A 39 4.27 2.87 2.20
C ASN A 39 3.68 3.36 3.53
N ARG A 40 2.73 4.30 3.45
CA ARG A 40 2.04 4.81 4.63
C ARG A 40 1.27 3.71 5.35
N ALA A 41 0.51 2.89 4.62
CA ALA A 41 -0.24 1.78 5.20
C ALA A 41 0.67 0.75 5.90
N VAL A 42 1.83 0.41 5.32
CA VAL A 42 2.80 -0.46 5.96
C VAL A 42 3.37 0.18 7.23
N ALA A 43 3.73 1.46 7.18
CA ALA A 43 4.25 2.16 8.36
C ALA A 43 3.19 2.27 9.48
N GLU A 44 1.93 2.49 9.13
CA GLU A 44 0.80 2.48 10.07
C GLU A 44 0.61 1.09 10.69
N PHE A 45 0.67 0.01 9.91
CA PHE A 45 0.68 -1.35 10.46
C PHE A 45 1.81 -1.57 11.47
N LEU A 46 3.05 -1.18 11.13
CA LEU A 46 4.20 -1.29 12.03
C LEU A 46 3.97 -0.54 13.35
N CYS A 47 3.43 0.69 13.26
CA CYS A 47 3.18 1.55 14.41
C CYS A 47 1.96 1.12 15.24
N MET A 48 0.84 0.75 14.61
CA MET A 48 -0.39 0.41 15.32
C MET A 48 -0.24 -0.93 16.06
N ASP A 49 0.34 -1.92 15.40
CA ASP A 49 0.51 -3.26 15.96
C ASP A 49 1.84 -3.42 16.71
N GLN A 50 2.64 -2.35 16.81
CA GLN A 50 3.91 -2.29 17.54
C GLN A 50 4.88 -3.45 17.17
N VAL A 51 4.85 -3.85 15.90
CA VAL A 51 5.70 -4.94 15.42
C VAL A 51 7.11 -4.42 15.08
N PRO A 52 8.16 -5.26 15.17
CA PRO A 52 9.52 -4.84 14.85
C PRO A 52 9.64 -4.32 13.40
N ILE A 53 10.40 -3.25 13.16
CA ILE A 53 10.59 -2.69 11.80
C ILE A 53 11.20 -3.74 10.84
N TYR A 54 12.01 -4.68 11.36
CA TYR A 54 12.55 -5.81 10.58
C TYR A 54 11.46 -6.69 9.93
N THR A 55 10.20 -6.60 10.35
CA THR A 55 9.06 -7.30 9.74
C THR A 55 9.00 -7.12 8.22
N VAL A 56 9.34 -5.93 7.71
CA VAL A 56 9.37 -5.62 6.26
C VAL A 56 10.44 -6.39 5.49
N GLU A 57 11.39 -7.01 6.19
CA GLU A 57 12.46 -7.84 5.62
C GLU A 57 12.15 -9.34 5.72
N THR A 58 11.13 -9.72 6.47
CA THR A 58 10.74 -11.12 6.63
C THR A 58 10.12 -11.67 5.35
N TYR A 59 10.40 -12.94 5.06
CA TYR A 59 9.91 -13.62 3.86
C TYR A 59 8.38 -13.67 3.81
N GLY A 60 7.74 -14.10 4.91
CA GLY A 60 6.28 -14.24 4.97
C GLY A 60 5.54 -12.93 4.69
N PHE A 61 6.00 -11.83 5.27
CA PHE A 61 5.41 -10.51 5.05
C PHE A 61 5.57 -10.04 3.59
N ARG A 62 6.75 -10.19 3.01
CA ARG A 62 7.02 -9.83 1.61
C ARG A 62 6.18 -10.66 0.63
N GLN A 63 6.09 -11.96 0.85
CA GLN A 63 5.26 -12.84 0.03
C GLN A 63 3.78 -12.45 0.11
N MET A 64 3.27 -12.16 1.32
CA MET A 64 1.90 -11.69 1.51
C MET A 64 1.63 -10.41 0.71
N LEU A 65 2.51 -9.41 0.79
CA LEU A 65 2.35 -8.16 0.04
C LEU A 65 2.43 -8.34 -1.47
N GLU A 66 3.30 -9.22 -1.97
CA GLU A 66 3.38 -9.52 -3.40
C GLU A 66 2.10 -10.17 -3.93
N GLN A 67 1.47 -11.06 -3.14
CA GLN A 67 0.17 -11.66 -3.51
C GLN A 67 -0.97 -10.65 -3.47
N LEU A 68 -0.98 -9.75 -2.48
CA LEU A 68 -2.01 -8.73 -2.35
C LEU A 68 -1.89 -7.62 -3.40
N ASN A 69 -0.66 -7.17 -3.68
CA ASN A 69 -0.40 -6.15 -4.68
C ASN A 69 0.96 -6.37 -5.36
N PRO A 70 1.02 -7.10 -6.49
CA PRO A 70 2.26 -7.40 -7.19
C PRO A 70 2.88 -6.18 -7.87
N LYS A 71 2.21 -5.02 -7.92
CA LYS A 71 2.81 -3.78 -8.43
C LYS A 71 3.52 -2.99 -7.34
N TYR A 72 3.31 -3.33 -6.08
CA TYR A 72 3.98 -2.66 -4.97
C TYR A 72 5.43 -3.10 -4.86
N GLN A 73 6.32 -2.13 -4.72
CA GLN A 73 7.71 -2.36 -4.38
C GLN A 73 7.92 -1.89 -2.94
N LEU A 74 7.96 -2.85 -2.01
CA LEU A 74 8.15 -2.56 -0.59
C LEU A 74 9.52 -1.88 -0.36
N PRO A 75 9.57 -0.71 0.31
CA PRO A 75 10.82 -0.05 0.68
C PRO A 75 11.65 -0.86 1.69
N SER A 76 12.91 -0.46 1.84
CA SER A 76 13.79 -1.06 2.83
C SER A 76 13.40 -0.69 4.26
N ARG A 77 13.84 -1.48 5.24
CA ARG A 77 13.69 -1.17 6.67
C ARG A 77 14.18 0.24 7.02
N ASN A 78 15.28 0.68 6.40
CA ASN A 78 15.85 2.01 6.63
C ASN A 78 14.90 3.14 6.22
N TYR A 79 14.16 2.97 5.12
CA TYR A 79 13.16 3.95 4.72
C TYR A 79 12.07 4.10 5.79
N PHE A 80 11.57 2.99 6.34
CA PHE A 80 10.58 3.05 7.42
C PHE A 80 11.16 3.67 8.69
N MET A 81 12.36 3.24 9.08
CA MET A 81 13.04 3.69 10.30
C MET A 81 13.38 5.19 10.30
N TYR A 82 13.87 5.72 9.17
CA TYR A 82 14.42 7.07 9.10
C TYR A 82 13.52 8.07 8.36
N THR A 83 12.49 7.61 7.65
CA THR A 83 11.63 8.50 6.85
C THR A 83 10.18 8.41 7.27
N GLU A 84 9.52 7.28 7.05
CA GLU A 84 8.04 7.23 7.13
C GLU A 84 7.53 7.22 8.58
N ILE A 85 8.15 6.43 9.47
CA ILE A 85 7.75 6.36 10.89
C ILE A 85 8.04 7.68 11.62
N PRO A 86 9.23 8.32 11.48
CA PRO A 86 9.47 9.64 12.06
C PRO A 86 8.48 10.71 11.56
N ARG A 87 8.05 10.62 10.29
CA ARG A 87 7.02 11.50 9.73
C ARG A 87 5.67 11.31 10.44
N ILE A 88 5.21 10.06 10.57
CA ILE A 88 3.99 9.71 11.33
C ILE A 88 4.04 10.30 12.74
N TYR A 89 5.15 10.07 13.46
CA TYR A 89 5.30 10.58 14.83
C TYR A 89 5.16 12.11 14.90
N THR A 90 5.80 12.82 13.97
CA THR A 90 5.75 14.28 13.92
C THR A 90 4.34 14.79 13.66
N GLU A 91 3.67 14.24 12.64
CA GLU A 91 2.28 14.56 12.31
C GLU A 91 1.35 14.30 13.51
N THR A 92 1.44 13.13 14.14
CA THR A 92 0.61 12.80 15.31
C THR A 92 0.89 13.73 16.49
N ARG A 93 2.16 14.00 16.80
CA ARG A 93 2.56 14.89 17.89
C ARG A 93 2.01 16.30 17.68
N GLU A 94 2.08 16.81 16.47
CA GLU A 94 1.57 18.14 16.12
C GLU A 94 0.06 18.22 16.30
N LEU A 95 -0.68 17.23 15.79
CA LEU A 95 -2.13 17.13 15.96
C LEU A 95 -2.52 17.06 17.45
N THR A 96 -1.87 16.20 18.23
CA THR A 96 -2.13 16.10 19.67
C THR A 96 -1.82 17.42 20.38
N THR A 97 -0.70 18.06 20.05
CA THR A 97 -0.31 19.35 20.65
C THR A 97 -1.30 20.45 20.32
N GLN A 98 -1.78 20.50 19.08
CA GLN A 98 -2.79 21.45 18.66
C GLN A 98 -4.10 21.24 19.43
N HIS A 99 -4.56 20.00 19.52
CA HIS A 99 -5.80 19.66 20.22
C HIS A 99 -5.72 20.02 21.72
N LEU A 100 -4.56 19.79 22.35
CA LEU A 100 -4.32 20.20 23.73
C LEU A 100 -4.37 21.72 23.90
N LYS A 101 -3.77 22.49 22.98
CA LYS A 101 -3.81 23.96 23.01
C LYS A 101 -5.24 24.50 22.87
N GLU A 102 -5.99 23.98 21.90
CA GLU A 102 -7.39 24.36 21.67
C GLU A 102 -8.25 24.07 22.90
N THR A 103 -8.12 22.87 23.49
CA THR A 103 -8.84 22.49 24.71
C THR A 103 -8.54 23.43 25.87
N ILE A 104 -7.26 23.77 26.09
CA ILE A 104 -6.87 24.71 27.15
C ILE A 104 -7.45 26.10 26.91
N LEU A 105 -7.43 26.61 25.67
CA LEU A 105 -8.00 27.92 25.32
C LEU A 105 -9.52 27.98 25.56
N CYS A 106 -10.24 26.90 25.27
CA CYS A 106 -11.69 26.81 25.51
C CYS A 106 -12.06 26.72 27.00
N LEU A 107 -11.16 26.25 27.87
CA LEU A 107 -11.41 26.17 29.32
C LEU A 107 -11.16 27.50 30.06
N HIS A 108 -10.50 28.47 29.43
CA HIS A 108 -10.15 29.76 30.03
C HIS A 108 -10.96 30.95 29.48
N ASN A 109 -11.90 30.72 28.57
CA ASN A 109 -12.90 31.69 28.11
C ASN A 109 -14.30 31.26 28.56
#